data_AF-A0AAD5D4E2-F1
#
_entry.id   AF-A0AAD5D4E2-F1
#
_cell.length_a   1.000
_cell.length_b   1.000
_cell.length_c   1.000
_cell.angle_alpha   90.00
_cell.angle_beta   90.00
_cell.angle_gamma   90.00
#
_symmetry.space_group_name_H-M   'P 1'
#
loop_
_entity.id
_entity.type
_entity.pdbx_description
1 polymer ?
#
loop_
_entity_poly.entity_id
_entity_poly.type
_entity_poly.pdbx_seq_one_letter_code
_entity_poly.pdbx_strand_id
1 'polypeptide(L)'
;MASFLKRTSFSTLGAHQQVAEGLPLQSKRQIHLEPGVREKALLAKDPALERFKSYRKSASHIRRVGDYLTIAVVAGCCYEIYVRAVTREEARKALTSK
;
A
#
# COMPACT_ATOMS: atom_id res chain seq x y z
N MET A 1 11.35 -14.83 36.09
CA MET A 1 11.04 -15.27 34.71
C MET A 1 10.28 -14.12 34.06
N ALA A 2 10.75 -13.35 33.08
CA ALA A 2 11.79 -13.54 32.08
C ALA A 2 12.48 -12.19 31.78
N SER A 3 13.79 -12.23 31.53
CA SER A 3 14.62 -11.07 31.19
C SER A 3 14.59 -10.80 29.67
N PHE A 4 14.41 -9.53 29.34
CA PHE A 4 14.40 -8.97 28.00
C PHE A 4 15.76 -9.20 27.31
N LEU A 5 15.79 -9.95 26.20
CA LEU A 5 17.01 -10.23 25.45
C LEU A 5 17.62 -8.93 24.89
N LYS A 6 18.69 -8.44 25.53
CA LYS A 6 19.70 -7.59 24.90
C LYS A 6 20.50 -8.45 23.91
N ARG A 7 20.34 -8.21 22.61
CA ARG A 7 21.32 -8.64 21.59
C ARG A 7 21.52 -7.54 20.55
N THR A 8 22.37 -6.59 20.89
CA THR A 8 23.01 -5.67 19.94
C THR A 8 24.33 -6.30 19.51
N SER A 9 24.42 -6.80 18.28
CA SER A 9 25.68 -7.02 17.53
C SER A 9 25.35 -7.48 16.11
N PHE A 10 24.97 -6.55 15.24
CA PHE A 10 25.05 -6.74 13.79
C PHE A 10 25.95 -5.64 13.23
N SER A 11 27.24 -5.73 13.57
CA SER A 11 28.30 -4.95 12.95
C SER A 11 29.12 -5.89 12.07
N THR A 12 29.48 -5.39 10.89
CA THR A 12 30.33 -5.98 9.84
C THR A 12 29.69 -6.97 8.86
N LEU A 13 28.74 -6.50 8.06
CA LEU A 13 28.64 -6.90 6.64
C LEU A 13 28.66 -5.62 5.78
N GLY A 14 29.75 -4.88 5.89
CA GLY A 14 30.11 -3.82 4.97
C GLY A 14 31.52 -4.10 4.46
N ALA A 15 31.62 -4.85 3.36
CA ALA A 15 32.79 -4.86 2.49
C ALA A 15 32.52 -5.73 1.26
N HIS A 16 31.79 -5.21 0.27
CA HIS A 16 32.23 -5.23 -1.15
C HIS A 16 31.17 -4.51 -2.01
N GLN A 17 31.08 -3.18 -1.85
CA GLN A 17 30.44 -2.34 -2.85
C GLN A 17 31.57 -1.73 -3.69
N GLN A 18 32.21 -2.57 -4.51
CA GLN A 18 33.00 -2.07 -5.63
C GLN A 18 32.07 -1.91 -6.82
N VAL A 19 31.83 -0.63 -7.11
CA VAL A 19 31.42 -0.07 -8.38
C VAL A 19 31.94 -0.92 -9.54
N ALA A 20 31.03 -1.62 -10.21
CA ALA A 20 31.24 -2.16 -11.55
C ALA A 20 30.02 -1.74 -12.37
N GLU A 21 30.15 -0.54 -12.92
CA GLU A 21 29.42 -0.02 -14.07
C GLU A 21 29.03 -1.12 -15.06
N GLY A 22 27.77 -1.11 -15.50
CA GLY A 22 27.45 -1.56 -16.87
C GLY A 22 27.02 -3.00 -17.13
N LEU A 23 26.42 -3.74 -16.19
CA LEU A 23 25.73 -4.99 -16.54
C LEU A 23 24.31 -5.00 -15.95
N PRO A 24 23.24 -5.12 -16.78
CA PRO A 24 21.92 -5.38 -16.24
C PRO A 24 22.03 -6.69 -15.47
N LEU A 25 21.58 -6.66 -14.23
CA LEU A 25 21.44 -7.82 -13.36
C LEU A 25 20.58 -8.83 -14.14
N GLN A 26 21.24 -9.71 -14.90
CA GLN A 26 20.59 -10.81 -15.59
C GLN A 26 20.00 -11.65 -14.46
N SER A 27 18.70 -11.48 -14.25
CA SER A 27 17.89 -12.40 -13.49
C SER A 27 18.12 -13.77 -14.11
N LYS A 28 19.05 -14.54 -13.53
CA LYS A 28 19.40 -15.91 -13.94
C LYS A 28 18.22 -16.88 -13.85
N ARG A 29 17.08 -16.40 -13.36
CA ARG A 29 15.77 -16.98 -13.63
C ARG A 29 15.16 -16.19 -14.78
N GLN A 30 15.43 -16.68 -15.98
CA GLN A 30 14.70 -16.30 -17.18
C GLN A 30 13.25 -16.73 -16.95
N ILE A 31 12.45 -15.84 -16.36
CA ILE A 31 11.00 -16.00 -16.25
C ILE A 31 10.51 -16.12 -17.69
N HIS A 32 9.95 -17.27 -18.05
CA HIS A 32 9.61 -17.60 -19.44
C HIS A 32 8.75 -16.48 -20.03
N LEU A 33 9.35 -15.84 -21.04
CA LEU A 33 8.77 -14.81 -21.87
C LEU A 33 7.67 -15.45 -22.70
N GLU A 34 6.45 -14.92 -22.57
CA GLU A 34 5.25 -15.33 -23.31
C GLU A 34 4.86 -16.80 -23.18
N PRO A 35 3.73 -17.09 -22.50
CA PRO A 35 3.20 -18.45 -22.47
C PRO A 35 2.94 -18.95 -23.90
N GLY A 36 3.37 -20.17 -24.22
CA GLY A 36 3.12 -20.78 -25.53
C GLY A 36 1.62 -20.97 -25.79
N VAL A 37 1.21 -21.28 -27.03
CA VAL A 37 -0.22 -21.44 -27.42
C VAL A 37 -0.97 -22.40 -26.48
N ARG A 38 -0.32 -23.48 -26.08
CA ARG A 38 -0.86 -24.47 -25.14
C ARG A 38 -0.98 -23.93 -23.71
N GLU A 39 -0.02 -23.14 -23.27
CA GLU A 39 -0.02 -22.53 -21.92
C GLU A 39 -1.06 -21.41 -21.85
N LYS A 40 -1.26 -20.64 -22.94
CA LYS A 40 -2.35 -19.67 -23.08
C LYS A 40 -3.72 -20.35 -23.06
N ALA A 41 -3.85 -21.55 -23.63
CA ALA A 41 -5.09 -22.32 -23.56
C ALA A 41 -5.39 -22.83 -22.14
N LEU A 42 -4.36 -23.16 -21.35
CA LEU A 42 -4.51 -23.54 -19.94
C LEU A 42 -4.77 -22.35 -19.01
N LEU A 43 -4.27 -21.16 -19.37
CA LEU A 43 -4.55 -19.90 -18.69
C LEU A 43 -5.87 -19.25 -19.13
N ALA A 44 -6.48 -19.76 -20.21
CA ALA A 44 -7.78 -19.31 -20.67
C ALA A 44 -8.83 -19.56 -19.59
N LYS A 45 -9.77 -18.62 -19.50
CA LYS A 45 -10.77 -18.63 -18.44
C LYS A 45 -11.73 -19.80 -18.65
N ASP A 46 -11.56 -20.86 -17.88
CA ASP A 46 -12.44 -22.03 -17.94
C ASP A 46 -13.81 -21.70 -17.31
N PRO A 47 -14.93 -21.88 -18.05
CA PRO A 47 -16.28 -21.67 -17.51
C PRO A 47 -16.59 -22.54 -16.29
N ALA A 48 -15.96 -23.71 -16.14
CA ALA A 48 -16.12 -24.56 -14.96
C ALA A 48 -15.46 -23.95 -13.72
N LEU A 49 -14.34 -23.24 -13.89
CA LEU A 49 -13.60 -22.59 -12.81
C LEU A 49 -14.17 -21.21 -12.45
N GLU A 50 -14.98 -20.57 -13.30
CA GLU A 50 -15.62 -19.29 -12.97
C GLU A 50 -16.51 -19.38 -11.73
N ARG A 51 -17.21 -20.51 -11.53
CA ARG A 51 -18.09 -20.73 -10.38
C ARG A 51 -17.33 -20.86 -9.07
N PHE A 52 -16.10 -21.37 -9.11
CA PHE A 52 -15.27 -21.66 -7.94
C PHE A 52 -14.14 -20.65 -7.73
N LYS A 53 -14.01 -19.64 -8.59
CA LYS A 53 -13.03 -18.57 -8.42
C LYS A 53 -13.38 -17.81 -7.14
N SER A 54 -12.66 -18.12 -6.06
CA SER A 54 -12.90 -17.66 -4.70
C SER A 54 -12.84 -16.15 -4.53
N TYR A 55 -12.23 -15.44 -5.49
CA TYR A 55 -12.31 -13.99 -5.58
C TYR A 55 -13.58 -13.55 -6.32
N ARG A 56 -14.74 -13.65 -5.65
CA ARG A 56 -15.95 -12.96 -6.14
C ARG A 56 -15.64 -11.48 -6.22
N LYS A 57 -15.92 -10.86 -7.37
CA LYS A 57 -15.78 -9.41 -7.56
C LYS A 57 -16.44 -8.63 -6.40
N SER A 58 -17.54 -9.14 -5.84
CA SER A 58 -18.24 -8.58 -4.67
C SER A 58 -17.31 -8.31 -3.48
N ALA A 59 -16.35 -9.18 -3.17
CA ALA A 59 -15.40 -8.97 -2.09
C ALA A 59 -14.46 -7.78 -2.37
N SER A 60 -14.12 -7.54 -3.64
CA SER A 60 -13.37 -6.35 -4.08
C SER A 60 -14.19 -5.07 -3.90
N HIS A 61 -15.47 -5.11 -4.27
CA HIS A 61 -16.38 -3.98 -4.08
C HIS A 61 -16.57 -3.65 -2.59
N ILE A 62 -16.73 -4.64 -1.73
CA ILE A 62 -16.87 -4.45 -0.28
C ILE A 62 -15.64 -3.78 0.31
N ARG A 63 -14.42 -4.17 -0.09
CA ARG A 63 -13.18 -3.50 0.35
C ARG A 63 -13.17 -2.02 -0.05
N ARG A 64 -13.51 -1.70 -1.30
CA ARG A 64 -13.54 -0.31 -1.79
C ARG A 64 -14.55 0.56 -1.04
N VAL A 65 -15.71 0.02 -0.66
CA VAL A 65 -16.71 0.75 0.12
C VAL A 65 -16.16 1.15 1.49
N GLY A 66 -15.40 0.25 2.13
CA GLY A 66 -14.70 0.56 3.38
C GLY A 66 -13.73 1.74 3.21
N ASP A 67 -12.90 1.70 2.17
CA ASP A 67 -11.93 2.77 1.88
C ASP A 67 -12.61 4.13 1.64
N TYR A 68 -13.70 4.16 0.85
CA TYR A 68 -14.46 5.39 0.62
C TYR A 68 -15.09 5.94 1.91
N LEU A 69 -15.59 5.06 2.77
CA LEU A 69 -16.16 5.47 4.05
C LEU A 69 -15.08 6.07 4.96
N THR A 70 -13.88 5.47 4.99
CA THR A 70 -12.75 6.03 5.74
C THR A 70 -12.36 7.41 5.23
N ILE A 71 -12.26 7.60 3.91
CA ILE A 71 -11.94 8.90 3.32
C ILE A 71 -13.00 9.95 3.68
N ALA A 72 -14.29 9.60 3.59
CA ALA A 72 -15.39 10.50 3.93
C ALA A 72 -15.32 10.96 5.40
N VAL A 73 -15.04 10.05 6.33
CA VAL A 73 -14.92 10.36 7.76
C VAL A 73 -13.71 11.28 8.03
N VAL A 74 -12.56 10.99 7.41
CA VAL A 74 -11.35 11.83 7.54
C VAL A 74 -11.63 13.23 7.01
N ALA A 75 -12.26 13.35 5.84
CA ALA A 75 -12.61 14.63 5.23
C ALA A 75 -13.56 15.46 6.13
N GLY A 76 -14.60 14.83 6.69
CA GLY A 76 -15.52 15.49 7.61
C GLY A 76 -14.82 15.97 8.89
N CYS A 77 -13.94 15.14 9.46
CA CYS A 77 -13.17 15.52 10.65
C CYS A 77 -12.23 16.70 10.37
N CYS A 78 -11.53 16.69 9.24
CA CYS A 78 -10.66 17.80 8.83
C CYS A 78 -11.45 19.10 8.61
N TYR A 79 -12.66 19.01 8.05
CA TYR A 79 -13.53 20.17 7.85
C TYR A 79 -14.00 20.78 9.17
N GLU A 80 -14.43 19.96 10.13
CA GLU A 80 -14.83 20.42 11.48
C GLU A 80 -13.70 21.17 12.18
N ILE A 81 -12.46 20.66 12.09
CA ILE A 81 -11.29 21.31 12.67
C ILE A 81 -11.03 22.65 11.98
N TYR A 82 -11.11 22.69 10.65
CA TYR A 82 -10.91 23.91 9.87
C TYR A 82 -11.93 25.00 10.26
N VAL A 83 -13.22 24.68 10.28
CA VAL A 83 -14.28 25.65 10.63
C VAL A 83 -14.11 26.15 12.07
N ARG A 84 -13.79 25.25 13.01
CA ARG A 84 -13.51 25.63 14.40
C ARG A 84 -12.27 26.51 14.54
N ALA A 85 -11.25 26.31 13.72
CA ALA A 85 -10.06 27.15 13.72
C ALA A 85 -10.37 28.55 13.17
N VAL A 86 -11.06 28.64 12.02
CA VAL A 86 -11.42 29.91 11.38
C VAL A 86 -12.31 30.76 12.30
N THR A 87 -13.37 30.17 12.87
CA THR A 87 -14.26 30.87 13.80
C THR A 87 -13.54 31.39 15.05
N ARG A 88 -12.55 30.64 15.57
CA ARG A 88 -11.70 31.10 16.68
C ARG A 88 -10.78 32.24 16.29
N GLU A 89 -10.25 32.25 15.07
CA GLU A 89 -9.43 33.35 14.58
C GLU A 89 -10.24 34.63 14.38
N GLU A 90 -11.44 34.53 13.82
CA GLU A 90 -12.35 35.67 13.65
C GLU A 90 -12.74 36.27 15.01
N ALA A 91 -13.02 35.44 16.01
CA ALA A 91 -13.29 35.91 17.38
C ALA A 91 -12.08 36.64 18.00
N ARG A 92 -10.85 36.18 17.76
CA ARG A 92 -9.62 36.85 18.22
C ARG A 92 -9.40 38.20 17.53
N LYS A 93 -9.65 38.29 16.22
CA LYS A 93 -9.57 39.54 15.45
C LYS A 93 -10.61 40.57 15.92
N ALA A 94 -11.83 40.13 16.23
CA ALA A 94 -12.88 41.00 16.76
C ALA A 94 -12.57 41.57 18.15
N LEU A 95 -11.85 40.82 19.00
CA LEU A 95 -11.42 41.28 20.32
C LEU A 95 -10.23 42.23 20.29
N THR A 96 -9.36 42.13 19.28
CA THR A 96 -8.17 43.00 19.12
C THR A 96 -8.48 44.31 18.38
N SER A 97 -9.61 44.37 17.68
CA SER A 97 -10.08 45.58 16.97
C SER A 97 -10.95 46.52 17.82
N LYS A 98 -11.26 46.16 19.08
CA LYS A 98 -11.97 47.02 20.04
C LYS A 98 -10.98 47.61 21.03
#